data_AF-A0A945WW22-F1
#
_entry.id   AF-A0A945WW22-F1
#
_cell.length_a   1.000
_cell.length_b   1.000
_cell.length_c   1.000
_cell.angle_alpha   90.00
_cell.angle_beta   90.00
_cell.angle_gamma   90.00
#
_symmetry.space_group_name_H-M   'P 1'
#
loop_
_entity.id
_entity.type
_entity.pdbx_description
1 polymer ?
#
loop_
_entity_poly.entity_id
_entity_poly.type
_entity_poly.pdbx_seq_one_letter_code
_entity_poly.pdbx_strand_id
1 'polypeptide(L)'
;MTMFVPSRPPSREDILAYNLWQLEEERRGRERRMALRAQRFLRPLPPGWWKRPVLWGTAFSFLFMARDAFATLLVELIVKVGN
;
A
#
# COMPACT_ATOMS: atom_id res chain seq x y z
N MET A 1 -0.02 60.03 3.44
CA MET A 1 -0.30 60.14 4.89
C MET A 1 -0.71 58.76 5.39
N THR A 2 0.27 57.93 5.74
CA THR A 2 0.07 56.54 6.18
C THR A 2 -0.32 56.56 7.66
N MET A 3 -1.58 56.22 7.97
CA MET A 3 -1.99 55.97 9.35
C MET A 3 -1.18 54.80 9.89
N PHE A 4 -0.36 55.08 10.89
CA PHE A 4 0.23 54.06 11.76
C PHE A 4 -0.91 53.50 12.60
N VAL A 5 -1.44 52.34 12.24
CA VAL A 5 -2.33 51.58 13.12
C VAL A 5 -1.44 50.99 14.20
N PRO A 6 -1.56 51.38 15.49
CA PRO A 6 -0.86 50.68 16.54
C PRO A 6 -1.49 49.29 16.61
N SER A 7 -0.80 48.28 16.09
CA SER A 7 -1.17 46.88 16.29
C SER A 7 -1.06 46.61 17.79
N ARG A 8 -2.20 46.63 18.49
CA ARG A 8 -2.28 46.08 19.85
C ARG A 8 -1.66 44.68 19.80
N PRO A 9 -0.82 44.31 20.78
CA PRO A 9 -0.41 42.93 20.90
C PRO A 9 -1.69 42.08 20.93
N PRO A 10 -1.77 41.00 20.13
CA PRO A 10 -2.98 40.20 20.03
C PRO A 10 -3.40 39.78 21.42
N SER A 11 -4.69 39.94 21.73
CA SER A 11 -5.18 39.53 23.04
C SER A 11 -5.03 38.01 23.18
N ARG A 12 -4.96 37.51 24.42
CA ARG A 12 -4.89 36.06 24.65
C ARG A 12 -6.09 35.33 24.01
N GLU A 13 -7.23 36.00 23.95
CA GLU A 13 -8.45 35.50 23.33
C GLU A 13 -8.31 35.37 21.80
N ASP A 14 -7.68 36.35 21.14
CA ASP A 14 -7.41 36.29 19.71
C ASP A 14 -6.44 35.14 19.36
N ILE A 15 -5.41 34.94 20.19
CA ILE A 15 -4.46 33.83 20.03
C ILE A 15 -5.15 32.48 20.22
N LEU A 16 -6.02 32.35 21.22
CA LEU A 16 -6.79 31.14 21.45
C LEU A 16 -7.75 30.84 20.30
N ALA A 17 -8.48 31.84 19.81
CA ALA A 17 -9.37 31.70 18.67
C ALA A 17 -8.61 31.27 17.40
N TYR A 18 -7.45 31.85 17.15
CA TYR A 18 -6.58 31.47 16.03
C TYR A 18 -6.08 30.02 16.16
N ASN A 19 -5.61 29.63 17.35
CA ASN A 19 -5.13 28.26 17.59
C ASN A 19 -6.24 27.22 17.43
N LEU A 20 -7.45 27.52 17.91
CA LEU A 20 -8.62 26.64 17.73
C LEU A 20 -8.98 26.50 16.26
N TRP A 21 -8.98 27.61 15.52
CA TRP A 21 -9.21 27.59 14.07
C TRP A 21 -8.13 26.76 13.35
N GLN A 22 -6.86 26.91 13.71
CA GLN A 22 -5.78 26.13 13.11
C GLN A 22 -5.94 24.61 13.39
N LEU A 23 -6.31 24.24 14.61
CA LEU A 23 -6.56 22.84 14.99
C LEU A 23 -7.73 22.23 14.20
N GLU A 24 -8.80 23.00 13.99
CA GLU A 24 -9.96 22.61 13.18
C GLU A 24 -9.54 22.34 11.72
N GLU A 25 -8.72 23.21 11.15
CA GLU A 25 -8.25 23.09 9.77
C GLU A 25 -7.30 21.89 9.60
N GLU A 26 -6.41 21.66 10.57
CA GLU A 26 -5.55 20.47 10.61
C GLU A 26 -6.36 19.17 10.74
N ARG A 27 -7.45 19.18 11.51
CA ARG A 27 -8.37 18.04 11.62
C ARG A 27 -9.03 17.75 10.28
N ARG A 28 -9.62 18.75 9.62
CA ARG A 28 -10.22 18.60 8.29
C ARG A 28 -9.21 18.12 7.25
N GLY A 29 -7.99 18.64 7.29
CA GLY A 29 -6.89 18.20 6.43
C GLY A 29 -6.52 16.72 6.65
N ARG A 30 -6.51 16.25 7.91
CA ARG A 30 -6.27 14.84 8.24
C ARG A 30 -7.38 13.93 7.73
N GLU A 31 -8.64 14.29 7.94
CA GLU A 31 -9.80 13.52 7.50
C GLU A 31 -9.82 13.39 5.97
N ARG A 32 -9.54 14.47 5.23
CA ARG A 32 -9.42 14.43 3.76
C ARG A 32 -8.31 13.48 3.30
N ARG A 33 -7.14 13.49 3.95
CA ARG A 33 -6.02 12.58 3.61
C ARG A 33 -6.37 11.11 3.91
N MET A 34 -7.09 10.85 5.00
CA MET A 34 -7.57 9.50 5.32
C MET A 34 -8.59 9.02 4.28
N ALA A 35 -9.53 9.86 3.88
CA ALA A 35 -10.52 9.55 2.85
C ALA A 35 -9.87 9.24 1.48
N LEU A 36 -8.88 10.05 1.06
CA LEU A 36 -8.13 9.82 -0.18
C LEU A 36 -7.30 8.53 -0.14
N ARG A 37 -6.70 8.20 1.01
CA ARG A 37 -5.99 6.92 1.20
C ARG A 37 -6.96 5.74 1.15
N ALA A 38 -8.10 5.84 1.83
CA ALA A 38 -9.13 4.80 1.80
C ALA A 38 -9.64 4.54 0.37
N GLN A 39 -9.85 5.59 -0.44
CA GLN A 39 -10.20 5.46 -1.85
C GLN A 39 -9.15 4.73 -2.68
N ARG A 40 -7.85 4.88 -2.37
CA ARG A 40 -6.78 4.21 -3.10
C ARG A 40 -6.72 2.71 -2.82
N PHE A 41 -7.07 2.28 -1.61
CA PHE A 41 -7.14 0.87 -1.23
C PHE A 41 -8.45 0.18 -1.64
N LEU A 42 -9.56 0.92 -1.69
CA LEU A 42 -10.87 0.42 -2.10
C LEU A 42 -11.11 0.51 -3.61
N ARG A 43 -10.09 0.87 -4.40
CA ARG A 43 -10.21 0.87 -5.86
C ARG A 43 -10.44 -0.59 -6.30
N PRO A 44 -11.55 -0.91 -6.97
CA PRO A 44 -11.82 -2.26 -7.42
C PRO A 44 -10.65 -2.71 -8.30
N LEU A 45 -10.00 -3.82 -7.93
CA LEU A 45 -8.91 -4.37 -8.71
C LEU A 45 -9.43 -4.66 -10.13
N PRO A 46 -8.64 -4.35 -11.17
CA PRO A 46 -9.08 -4.54 -12.54
C PRO A 46 -9.48 -6.01 -12.76
N PRO A 47 -10.57 -6.26 -13.48
CA PRO A 47 -11.04 -7.62 -13.76
C PRO A 47 -9.92 -8.40 -14.46
N GLY A 48 -9.51 -9.52 -13.87
CA GLY A 48 -8.42 -10.36 -14.40
C GLY A 48 -7.05 -10.16 -13.76
N TRP A 49 -6.90 -9.31 -12.74
CA TRP A 49 -5.63 -9.19 -11.98
C TRP A 49 -5.15 -10.53 -11.42
N TRP A 50 -6.08 -11.38 -10.97
CA TRP A 50 -5.79 -12.72 -10.43
C TRP A 50 -5.39 -13.76 -11.49
N LYS A 51 -5.65 -13.53 -12.78
CA LYS A 51 -5.37 -14.54 -13.83
C LYS A 51 -3.87 -14.78 -14.01
N ARG A 52 -3.08 -13.70 -14.02
CA ARG A 52 -1.62 -13.77 -14.17
C ARG A 52 -0.92 -14.53 -13.03
N PRO A 53 -1.13 -14.21 -11.75
CA PRO A 53 -0.48 -14.93 -10.66
C PRO A 53 -0.92 -16.40 -10.58
N VAL A 54 -2.18 -16.72 -10.89
CA VAL A 54 -2.65 -18.11 -10.95
C VAL A 54 -1.98 -18.89 -12.09
N LEU A 55 -1.84 -18.28 -13.26
CA LEU A 55 -1.16 -18.90 -14.40
C LEU A 55 0.33 -19.15 -14.10
N TRP A 56 1.02 -18.19 -13.47
CA TRP A 56 2.40 -18.38 -13.05
C TRP A 56 2.51 -19.45 -11.96
N GLY A 57 1.64 -19.41 -10.94
CA GLY A 57 1.64 -20.39 -9.86
C GLY A 57 1.43 -21.82 -10.37
N THR A 58 0.53 -22.02 -11.32
CA THR A 58 0.32 -23.33 -11.96
C THR A 58 1.53 -23.76 -12.78
N ALA A 59 2.08 -22.89 -13.65
CA ALA A 59 3.26 -23.20 -14.45
C ALA A 59 4.48 -23.58 -13.59
N PHE A 60 4.76 -22.83 -12.52
CA PHE A 60 5.85 -23.14 -11.60
C PHE A 60 5.60 -24.45 -10.85
N SER A 61 4.38 -24.69 -10.37
CA SER A 61 4.05 -25.95 -9.68
C SER A 61 4.29 -27.16 -10.58
N PHE A 62 3.86 -27.10 -11.84
CA PHE A 62 4.13 -28.15 -12.82
C PHE A 62 5.62 -28.34 -13.08
N LEU A 63 6.39 -27.25 -13.19
CA LEU A 63 7.83 -27.32 -13.40
C LEU A 63 8.56 -28.01 -12.23
N PHE A 64 8.18 -27.70 -10.99
CA PHE A 64 8.75 -28.35 -9.80
C PHE A 64 8.37 -29.83 -9.72
N MET A 65 7.10 -30.17 -9.95
CA MET A 65 6.65 -31.57 -9.99
C MET A 65 7.38 -32.38 -11.08
N ALA A 66 7.53 -31.80 -12.28
CA ALA A 66 8.24 -32.46 -13.37
C ALA A 66 9.73 -32.66 -13.05
N ARG A 67 10.37 -31.67 -12.42
CA ARG A 67 11.76 -31.78 -11.94
C ARG A 67 11.92 -32.91 -10.92
N ASP A 68 11.05 -32.98 -9.94
CA ASP A 68 11.15 -33.97 -8.86
C ASP A 68 10.87 -35.39 -9.39
N ALA A 69 9.88 -35.53 -10.27
CA ALA A 69 9.63 -36.79 -10.97
C ALA A 69 10.83 -37.22 -11.83
N PHE A 70 11.44 -36.29 -12.57
CA PHE A 70 12.65 -36.56 -13.36
C PHE A 70 13.83 -36.98 -12.48
N ALA A 71 14.06 -36.30 -11.36
CA ALA A 71 15.14 -36.66 -10.42
C ALA A 71 14.94 -38.07 -9.85
N THR A 72 13.69 -38.43 -9.54
CA THR A 72 13.35 -39.77 -9.02
C THR A 72 13.62 -40.85 -10.08
N LEU A 73 13.20 -40.62 -11.33
CA LEU A 73 13.47 -41.53 -12.44
C LEU A 73 14.97 -41.69 -12.72
N LEU A 74 15.75 -40.62 -12.58
CA LEU A 74 17.19 -40.64 -12.79
C LEU A 74 17.89 -41.47 -11.69
N VAL A 75 17.46 -41.31 -10.43
CA VAL A 75 17.94 -42.15 -9.32
C VAL A 75 17.57 -43.62 -9.55
N GLU A 76 16.33 -43.90 -9.94
CA GLU A 76 15.88 -45.28 -10.23
C GLU A 76 16.71 -45.91 -11.37
N LEU A 77 17.02 -45.15 -12.42
CA LEU A 77 17.87 -45.59 -13.52
C LEU A 77 19.29 -45.90 -13.06
N ILE A 78 19.91 -45.01 -12.26
CA ILE A 78 21.25 -45.23 -11.71
C ILE A 78 21.29 -46.50 -10.85
N VAL A 79 20.29 -46.68 -9.97
CA VAL A 79 20.21 -47.87 -9.10
C VAL A 79 20.06 -49.15 -9.93
N LYS A 80 19.24 -49.14 -10.99
CA LYS A 80 19.07 -50.30 -11.87
C LYS A 80 20.29 -50.62 -12.73
N VAL A 81 21.10 -49.63 -13.10
CA VAL A 81 22.31 -49.82 -13.91
C VAL A 81 23.52 -50.22 -13.05
N GLY A 82 23.56 -49.75 -11.80
CA GLY A 82 24.65 -50.04 -10.86
C GLY A 82 24.53 -51.37 -10.11
N ASN A 83 23.41 -52.08 -10.25
CA ASN A 83 23.08 -53.34 -9.58
C ASN A 83 22.93 -54.46 -10.61
#